data_AF-A0ABD7E3F2-F1
#
_entry.id   AF-A0ABD7E3F2-F1
#
_cell.length_a   1.000
_cell.length_b   1.000
_cell.length_c   1.000
_cell.angle_alpha   90.00
_cell.angle_beta   90.00
_cell.angle_gamma   90.00
#
_symmetry.space_group_name_H-M   'P 1'
#
loop_
_entity.id
_entity.type
_entity.pdbx_description
1 polymer ?
#
loop_
_entity_poly.entity_id
_entity_poly.type
_entity_poly.pdbx_seq_one_letter_code
_entity_poly.pdbx_strand_id
1 'polypeptide(L)'
;MFICALTVVTAISAASVDAVERIPINIKSVERNHYQTIEESMHIHTRYCDEIAYADSALLVFEPYGLENKLVFRSGVICEVTQVYDRDANYTRTGR
;
A
#
# COMPACT_ATOMS: atom_id res chain seq x y z
N MET A 1 -32.78 13.59 51.03
CA MET A 1 -31.37 13.84 50.68
C MET A 1 -30.95 12.71 49.75
N PHE A 2 -31.05 12.97 48.44
CA PHE A 2 -30.83 12.00 47.36
C PHE A 2 -29.34 11.89 47.08
N ILE A 3 -28.76 10.70 47.18
CA ILE A 3 -27.43 10.41 46.67
C ILE A 3 -27.59 9.36 45.57
N CYS A 4 -27.86 9.83 44.36
CA CYS A 4 -27.75 9.01 43.15
C CYS A 4 -26.26 8.85 42.85
N ALA A 5 -25.69 7.70 43.20
CA ALA A 5 -24.35 7.33 42.78
C ALA A 5 -24.34 7.13 41.27
N LEU A 6 -23.86 8.15 40.54
CA LEU A 6 -23.70 8.13 39.11
C LEU A 6 -22.41 7.36 38.78
N THR A 7 -22.50 6.05 38.60
CA THR A 7 -21.40 5.24 38.07
C THR A 7 -21.19 5.60 36.60
N VAL A 8 -20.19 6.42 36.32
CA VAL A 8 -19.75 6.77 34.96
C VAL A 8 -19.07 5.53 34.37
N VAL A 9 -19.79 4.79 33.52
CA VAL A 9 -19.20 3.72 32.71
C VAL A 9 -18.45 4.40 31.55
N THR A 10 -17.15 4.60 31.72
CA THR A 10 -16.28 5.04 30.62
C THR A 10 -16.08 3.89 29.65
N ALA A 11 -16.82 3.90 28.54
CA ALA A 11 -16.58 3.02 27.41
C ALA A 11 -15.24 3.41 26.77
N ILE A 12 -14.23 2.54 26.91
CA ILE A 12 -12.96 2.68 26.21
C ILE A 12 -13.20 2.19 24.79
N SER A 13 -13.41 3.13 23.86
CA SER A 13 -13.45 2.84 22.43
C SER A 13 -12.05 2.39 22.00
N ALA A 14 -11.88 1.09 21.70
CA ALA A 14 -10.70 0.62 20.99
C ALA A 14 -10.80 1.12 19.55
N ALA A 15 -10.08 2.20 19.23
CA ALA A 15 -9.89 2.61 17.85
C ALA A 15 -9.02 1.55 17.17
N SER A 16 -9.59 0.78 16.24
CA SER A 16 -8.81 -0.04 15.33
C SER A 16 -8.02 0.90 14.44
N VAL A 17 -6.72 1.04 14.70
CA VAL A 17 -5.80 1.70 13.78
C VAL A 17 -5.58 0.72 12.65
N ASP A 18 -6.25 0.93 11.51
CA ASP A 18 -6.00 0.11 10.34
C ASP A 18 -4.54 0.25 9.92
N ALA A 19 -3.81 -0.85 10.02
CA ALA A 19 -2.38 -0.87 9.76
C ALA A 19 -2.13 -0.69 8.26
N VAL A 20 -1.35 0.33 7.91
CA VAL A 20 -0.79 0.48 6.56
C VAL A 20 0.19 -0.66 6.32
N GLU A 21 -0.09 -1.51 5.34
CA GLU A 21 0.78 -2.61 4.97
C GLU A 21 1.89 -2.10 4.04
N ARG A 22 3.15 -2.47 4.33
CA ARG A 22 4.34 -2.02 3.61
C ARG A 22 5.18 -3.23 3.24
N ILE A 23 5.29 -3.51 1.95
CA ILE A 23 5.99 -4.68 1.43
C ILE A 23 7.26 -4.21 0.71
N PRO A 24 8.46 -4.54 1.20
CA PRO A 24 9.70 -4.26 0.49
C PRO A 24 9.82 -5.19 -0.73
N ILE A 25 10.10 -4.60 -1.88
CA ILE A 25 10.25 -5.32 -3.16
C ILE A 25 11.45 -4.78 -3.93
N ASN A 26 12.07 -5.63 -4.75
CA ASN A 26 13.08 -5.19 -5.70
C ASN A 26 12.45 -5.18 -7.10
N ILE A 27 12.57 -4.04 -7.79
CA ILE A 27 11.88 -3.79 -9.05
C ILE A 27 12.82 -3.34 -10.17
N LYS A 28 12.39 -3.57 -11.39
CA LYS A 28 12.93 -3.00 -12.62
C LYS A 28 11.82 -2.28 -13.38
N SER A 29 12.18 -1.21 -14.09
CA SER A 29 11.30 -0.59 -15.09
C SER A 29 11.24 -1.47 -16.34
N VAL A 30 10.03 -1.72 -16.83
CA VAL A 30 9.78 -2.48 -18.07
C VAL A 30 9.41 -1.52 -19.19
N GLU A 31 8.44 -0.66 -18.93
CA GLU A 31 8.00 0.42 -19.80
C GLU A 31 7.47 1.59 -18.97
N ARG A 32 7.00 2.64 -19.63
CA ARG A 32 6.46 3.81 -18.95
C ARG A 32 5.27 3.40 -18.07
N ASN A 33 5.31 3.81 -16.79
CA ASN A 33 4.34 3.44 -15.77
C ASN A 33 4.26 1.94 -15.40
N HIS A 34 5.15 1.09 -15.93
CA HIS A 34 5.12 -0.35 -15.67
C HIS A 34 6.44 -0.81 -15.05
N TYR A 35 6.30 -1.37 -13.85
CA TYR A 35 7.39 -1.96 -13.08
C TYR A 35 7.13 -3.44 -12.89
N GLN A 36 8.22 -4.18 -12.71
CA GLN A 36 8.16 -5.61 -12.46
C GLN A 36 9.15 -5.97 -11.37
N THR A 37 8.82 -6.97 -10.54
CA THR A 37 9.80 -7.54 -9.61
C THR A 37 10.93 -8.19 -10.38
N ILE A 38 12.12 -8.25 -9.77
CA ILE A 38 13.29 -8.87 -10.39
C ILE A 38 13.08 -10.37 -10.68
N GLU A 39 12.27 -11.03 -9.86
CA GLU A 39 11.89 -12.43 -10.02
C GLU A 39 10.76 -12.64 -11.05
N GLU A 40 10.26 -11.55 -11.66
CA GLU A 40 9.19 -11.55 -12.66
C GLU A 40 7.88 -12.19 -12.15
N SER A 41 7.69 -12.15 -10.84
CA SER A 41 6.51 -12.68 -10.15
C SER A 41 5.37 -11.66 -10.11
N MET A 42 5.67 -10.36 -10.13
CA MET A 42 4.69 -9.32 -9.93
C MET A 42 4.88 -8.16 -10.91
N HIS A 43 3.77 -7.69 -11.48
CA HIS A 43 3.68 -6.54 -12.37
C HIS A 43 2.92 -5.42 -11.67
N ILE A 44 3.49 -4.22 -11.68
CA ILE A 44 2.97 -3.05 -10.97
C ILE A 44 2.78 -1.94 -11.99
N HIS A 45 1.54 -1.51 -12.18
CA HIS A 45 1.19 -0.37 -13.02
C HIS A 45 0.95 0.84 -12.14
N THR A 46 1.47 1.97 -12.58
CA THR A 46 1.41 3.25 -11.88
C THR A 46 0.67 4.30 -12.71
N ARG A 47 0.34 5.43 -12.09
CA ARG A 47 -0.23 6.58 -12.77
C ARG A 47 0.83 7.66 -12.96
N TYR A 48 1.19 7.93 -14.21
CA TYR A 48 2.13 9.00 -14.60
C TYR A 48 3.46 9.00 -13.82
N CYS A 49 4.05 7.81 -13.62
CA CYS A 49 5.35 7.63 -12.99
C CYS A 49 6.43 7.41 -14.07
N ASP A 50 7.39 8.32 -14.12
CA ASP A 50 8.51 8.30 -15.07
C ASP A 50 9.85 7.97 -14.38
N GLU A 51 9.81 7.45 -13.15
CA GLU A 51 11.01 7.05 -12.41
C GLU A 51 11.58 5.75 -13.00
N ILE A 52 12.87 5.75 -13.32
CA ILE A 52 13.53 4.57 -13.88
C ILE A 52 14.14 3.77 -12.72
N ALA A 53 13.95 2.45 -12.74
CA ALA A 53 14.51 1.53 -11.76
C ALA A 53 15.29 0.41 -12.44
N TYR A 54 16.49 0.12 -11.93
CA TYR A 54 17.36 -0.96 -12.43
C TYR A 54 17.74 -1.90 -11.28
N ALA A 55 16.82 -2.79 -10.90
CA ALA A 55 16.98 -3.63 -9.70
C ALA A 55 17.07 -2.81 -8.40
N ASP A 56 16.24 -1.78 -8.31
CA ASP A 56 16.15 -0.92 -7.15
C ASP A 56 15.18 -1.47 -6.11
N SER A 57 15.49 -1.20 -4.85
CA SER A 57 14.55 -1.46 -3.76
C SER A 57 13.46 -0.39 -3.72
N ALA A 58 12.22 -0.84 -3.58
CA ALA A 58 11.05 -0.01 -3.41
C ALA A 58 10.16 -0.58 -2.30
N LEU A 59 9.22 0.23 -1.83
CA LEU A 59 8.17 -0.18 -0.90
C LEU A 59 6.83 -0.07 -1.60
N LEU A 60 6.14 -1.20 -1.70
CA LEU A 60 4.74 -1.23 -2.10
C LEU A 60 3.87 -1.03 -0.85
N VAL A 61 3.11 0.04 -0.84
CA VAL A 61 2.31 0.48 0.30
C VAL A 61 0.84 0.32 -0.04
N PHE A 62 0.13 -0.48 0.75
CA PHE A 62 -1.30 -0.64 0.65
C PHE A 62 -1.97 0.12 1.79
N GLU A 63 -2.69 1.19 1.44
CA GLU A 63 -3.48 1.94 2.40
C GLU A 63 -4.81 1.20 2.68
N PRO A 64 -5.26 1.19 3.95
CA PRO A 64 -6.57 0.67 4.28
C PRO A 64 -7.67 1.51 3.61
N TYR A 65 -8.84 0.92 3.40
CA TYR A 65 -10.01 1.56 2.77
C TYR A 65 -9.86 1.98 1.31
N GLY A 66 -8.80 1.53 0.61
CA GLY A 66 -8.65 1.73 -0.83
C GLY A 66 -8.28 3.16 -1.22
N LEU A 67 -7.75 3.95 -0.28
CA LEU A 67 -7.49 5.37 -0.47
C LEU A 67 -6.50 5.65 -1.59
N GLU A 68 -5.41 4.87 -1.71
CA GLU A 68 -4.50 4.83 -2.85
C GLU A 68 -3.34 3.86 -2.54
N ASN A 69 -3.05 2.93 -3.44
CA ASN A 69 -1.83 2.13 -3.33
C ASN A 69 -0.64 2.98 -3.81
N LYS A 70 0.52 2.86 -3.17
CA LYS A 70 1.70 3.68 -3.48
C LYS A 70 2.93 2.81 -3.70
N LEU A 71 3.77 3.21 -4.64
CA LEU A 71 5.09 2.67 -4.86
C LEU A 71 6.12 3.74 -4.46
N VAL A 72 6.89 3.46 -3.41
CA VAL A 72 7.90 4.37 -2.88
C VAL A 72 9.28 3.86 -3.26
N PHE A 73 9.98 4.60 -4.11
CA PHE A 73 11.33 4.26 -4.56
C PHE A 73 12.37 4.61 -3.48
N ARG A 74 13.54 3.97 -3.52
CA ARG A 74 14.67 4.33 -2.65
C ARG A 74 15.10 5.80 -2.81
N SER A 75 14.95 6.37 -4.01
CA SER A 75 15.19 7.79 -4.29
C SER A 75 14.28 8.73 -3.49
N GLY A 76 13.19 8.22 -2.91
CA GLY A 76 12.17 8.99 -2.23
C GLY A 76 11.01 9.41 -3.14
N VAL A 77 11.07 9.09 -4.44
CA VAL A 77 9.96 9.29 -5.37
C VAL A 77 8.79 8.39 -4.96
N ILE A 78 7.58 8.94 -5.00
CA ILE A 78 6.34 8.24 -4.64
C ILE A 78 5.43 8.28 -5.86
N CYS A 79 4.97 7.11 -6.28
CA CYS A 79 4.06 6.97 -7.41
C CYS A 79 2.77 6.27 -6.99
N GLU A 80 1.65 6.76 -7.52
CA GLU A 80 0.34 6.12 -7.37
C GLU A 80 0.33 4.80 -8.15
N VAL A 81 -0.11 3.72 -7.50
CA VAL A 81 -0.26 2.38 -8.09
C VAL A 81 -1.72 2.18 -8.47
N THR A 82 -1.96 2.03 -9.77
CA THR A 82 -3.29 1.75 -10.31
C THR A 82 -3.61 0.28 -10.29
N GLN A 83 -2.59 -0.58 -10.45
CA GLN A 83 -2.80 -2.02 -10.53
C GLN A 83 -1.58 -2.83 -10.15
N VAL A 84 -1.83 -3.98 -9.52
CA VAL A 84 -0.82 -4.99 -9.22
C VAL A 84 -1.35 -6.32 -9.70
N TYR A 85 -0.50 -7.08 -10.41
CA TYR A 85 -0.79 -8.42 -10.88
C TYR A 85 0.32 -9.36 -10.42
N ASP A 86 -0.06 -10.54 -9.94
CA ASP A 86 0.86 -11.65 -9.77
C ASP A 86 0.83 -12.52 -11.04
N ARG A 87 1.97 -13.04 -11.47
CA ARG A 87 2.10 -14.00 -12.57
C ARG A 87 1.27 -15.26 -12.32
N ASP A 88 1.11 -15.66 -11.06
CA ASP A 88 0.32 -16.82 -10.66
C ASP A 88 -1.16 -16.48 -10.40
N ALA A 89 -1.61 -15.28 -10.81
CA ALA A 89 -3.00 -14.81 -10.81
C ALA A 89 -3.70 -14.79 -9.42
N ASN A 90 -2.94 -14.74 -8.33
CA ASN A 90 -3.51 -14.88 -6.97
C ASN A 90 -3.84 -13.56 -6.26
N TYR A 91 -3.52 -12.38 -6.80
CA TYR A 91 -3.84 -11.13 -6.12
C TYR A 91 -4.22 -10.01 -7.08
N THR A 92 -5.53 -9.83 -7.29
CA THR A 92 -6.10 -8.65 -7.95
C THR A 92 -6.80 -7.80 -6.89
N ARG A 93 -6.03 -7.18 -5.99
CA ARG A 93 -6.59 -6.18 -5.06
C ARG A 93 -6.69 -4.86 -5.81
N THR A 94 -7.70 -4.74 -6.66
CA THR A 94 -8.05 -3.46 -7.29
C THR A 94 -8.49 -2.50 -6.19
N GLY A 95 -7.70 -1.44 -5.98
CA GLY A 95 -8.17 -0.25 -5.26
C GLY A 95 -9.46 0.22 -5.93
N ARG A 96 -10.50 0.41 -5.14
CA ARG A 96 -11.85 0.74 -5.62
C ARG A 96 -12.03 2.24 -5.65
#